data_AF-A0AAV1XKB2-F1
#
_entry.id   AF-A0AAV1XKB2-F1
#
_cell.length_a   1.000
_cell.length_b   1.000
_cell.length_c   1.000
_cell.angle_alpha   90.00
_cell.angle_beta   90.00
_cell.angle_gamma   90.00
#
_symmetry.space_group_name_H-M   'P 1'
#
loop_
_entity.id
_entity.type
_entity.pdbx_description
1 polymer ?
#
loop_
_entity_poly.entity_id
_entity_poly.type
_entity_poly.pdbx_seq_one_letter_code
_entity_poly.pdbx_strand_id
1 'polypeptide(L)'
;MDAHVGVKELDLQYMKGEQPHCGFPEKNFLMNVEKLARKGYRVLVVEQTETPEQMEISWKVKGSKQKVVRREICAVVTKGTLTDGELLSANPEAPFLMALTECYKDHPNTNSKRIYGVCVVDFWTEWMISEISFL
;
A
#
# COMPACT_ATOMS: atom_id res chain seq x y z
N MET A 1 -11.30 5.83 -13.24
CA MET A 1 -10.92 4.87 -12.18
C MET A 1 -10.06 5.56 -11.14
N ASP A 2 -8.80 5.96 -11.41
CA ASP A 2 -7.99 6.66 -10.37
C ASP A 2 -7.99 8.18 -10.52
N ALA A 3 -8.06 8.69 -11.76
CA ALA A 3 -8.10 10.14 -11.98
C ALA A 3 -9.28 10.82 -11.28
N HIS A 4 -10.46 10.19 -11.29
CA HIS A 4 -11.63 10.70 -10.57
C HIS A 4 -11.43 10.72 -9.05
N VAL A 5 -10.72 9.73 -8.49
CA VAL A 5 -10.35 9.70 -7.07
C VAL A 5 -9.37 10.83 -6.77
N GLY A 6 -8.36 11.03 -7.62
CA GLY A 6 -7.43 12.15 -7.49
C GLY A 6 -8.11 13.52 -7.50
N VAL A 7 -9.07 13.74 -8.40
CA VAL A 7 -9.84 14.99 -8.41
C VAL A 7 -10.72 15.13 -7.17
N LYS A 8 -11.43 14.06 -6.77
CA LYS A 8 -12.39 14.11 -5.66
C LYS A 8 -11.73 14.21 -4.29
N GLU A 9 -10.64 13.49 -4.08
CA GLU A 9 -10.05 13.29 -2.75
C GLU A 9 -8.80 14.14 -2.50
N LEU A 10 -8.14 14.61 -3.57
CA LEU A 10 -6.91 15.41 -3.53
C LEU A 10 -7.03 16.77 -4.21
N ASP A 11 -8.24 17.15 -4.66
CA ASP A 11 -8.52 18.42 -5.35
C ASP A 11 -7.64 18.65 -6.60
N LEU A 12 -7.25 17.55 -7.28
CA LEU A 12 -6.49 17.65 -8.52
C LEU A 12 -7.37 18.15 -9.68
N GLN A 13 -6.73 18.73 -10.69
CA GLN A 13 -7.41 19.12 -11.92
C GLN A 13 -7.22 18.06 -13.01
N TYR A 14 -8.27 17.82 -13.80
CA TYR A 14 -8.12 17.05 -15.03
C TYR A 14 -7.22 17.79 -16.01
N MET A 15 -6.30 17.06 -16.62
CA MET A 15 -5.49 17.55 -17.72
C MET A 15 -6.25 17.39 -19.06
N LYS A 16 -5.88 18.20 -20.06
CA LYS A 16 -6.54 18.19 -21.37
C LYS A 16 -6.25 16.89 -22.13
N GLY A 17 -7.28 16.23 -22.63
CA GLY A 17 -7.17 15.04 -23.47
C GLY A 17 -8.51 14.31 -23.60
N GLU A 18 -8.57 13.27 -24.42
CA GLU A 18 -9.77 12.46 -24.59
C GLU A 18 -10.08 11.57 -23.38
N GLN A 19 -9.05 11.19 -22.61
CA GLN A 19 -9.18 10.32 -21.44
C GLN A 19 -8.93 11.08 -20.13
N PRO A 20 -9.71 10.80 -19.07
CA PRO A 20 -9.49 11.42 -17.76
C PRO A 20 -8.11 11.06 -17.18
N HIS A 21 -7.27 12.07 -17.00
CA HIS A 21 -5.96 11.94 -16.35
C HIS A 21 -5.66 13.17 -15.49
N CYS A 22 -5.00 12.94 -14.36
CA CYS A 22 -4.51 13.96 -13.44
C CYS A 22 -3.26 13.43 -12.72
N GLY A 23 -2.52 14.30 -12.05
CA GLY A 23 -1.30 13.93 -11.34
C GLY A 23 -0.74 15.09 -10.53
N PHE A 24 0.33 14.82 -9.78
CA PHE A 24 1.02 15.81 -8.94
C PHE A 24 2.54 15.55 -9.00
N PRO A 25 3.38 16.56 -8.70
CA PRO A 25 4.83 16.38 -8.68
C PRO A 25 5.27 15.53 -7.48
N GLU A 26 6.39 14.82 -7.64
CA GLU A 26 6.96 13.91 -6.64
C GLU A 26 7.11 14.52 -5.23
N LYS A 27 7.46 15.80 -5.13
CA LYS A 27 7.52 16.52 -3.84
C LYS A 27 6.22 16.49 -3.02
N ASN A 28 5.07 16.28 -3.65
CA ASN A 28 3.76 16.20 -3.00
C ASN A 28 3.34 14.74 -2.72
N PHE A 29 4.20 13.76 -3.02
CA PHE A 29 3.89 12.33 -2.91
C PHE A 29 3.45 11.94 -1.51
N LEU A 30 4.27 12.19 -0.50
CA LEU A 30 4.00 11.77 0.89
C LEU A 30 2.64 12.29 1.38
N MET A 31 2.40 13.59 1.23
CA MET A 31 1.14 14.24 1.62
C MET A 31 -0.09 13.61 0.92
N ASN A 32 0.01 13.34 -0.39
CA ASN A 32 -1.13 12.86 -1.16
C ASN A 32 -1.40 11.37 -0.91
N VAL A 33 -0.36 10.55 -0.82
CA VAL A 33 -0.49 9.13 -0.49
C VAL A 33 -1.10 8.96 0.89
N GLU A 34 -0.66 9.75 1.86
CA GLU A 34 -1.20 9.73 3.22
C GLU A 34 -2.69 10.10 3.24
N LYS A 35 -3.09 11.19 2.56
CA LYS A 35 -4.51 11.58 2.45
C LYS A 35 -5.36 10.45 1.90
N LEU A 36 -4.90 9.77 0.85
CA LEU A 36 -5.60 8.62 0.26
C LEU A 36 -5.63 7.43 1.23
N ALA A 37 -4.50 7.08 1.85
CA ALA A 37 -4.42 5.97 2.79
C ALA A 37 -5.34 6.17 4.01
N ARG A 38 -5.38 7.38 4.58
CA ARG A 38 -6.29 7.74 5.68
C ARG A 38 -7.76 7.67 5.30
N LYS A 39 -8.10 7.96 4.03
CA LYS A 39 -9.46 7.78 3.47
C LYS A 39 -9.79 6.30 3.16
N GLY A 40 -8.89 5.36 3.46
CA GLY A 40 -9.10 3.92 3.30
C GLY A 40 -8.73 3.36 1.93
N TYR A 41 -8.11 4.16 1.05
CA TYR A 41 -7.61 3.67 -0.22
C TYR A 41 -6.31 2.87 -0.02
N ARG A 42 -6.13 1.82 -0.84
CA ARG A 42 -4.86 1.10 -0.97
C ARG A 42 -4.09 1.67 -2.15
N VAL A 43 -2.96 2.31 -1.88
CA VAL A 43 -2.17 3.04 -2.86
C VAL A 43 -1.00 2.17 -3.31
N LEU A 44 -0.87 1.94 -4.62
CA LEU A 44 0.28 1.26 -5.20
C LEU A 44 1.27 2.31 -5.69
N VAL A 45 2.53 2.19 -5.27
CA VAL A 45 3.63 3.08 -5.66
C VAL A 45 4.38 2.38 -6.78
N VAL A 46 4.32 2.97 -7.97
CA VAL A 46 4.95 2.43 -9.19
C VAL A 46 6.06 3.37 -9.62
N GLU A 47 7.31 2.93 -9.49
CA GLU A 47 8.49 3.75 -9.78
C GLU A 47 9.13 3.37 -11.12
N GLN A 48 9.89 4.30 -11.68
CA GLN A 48 10.81 4.00 -12.78
C GLN A 48 12.03 3.27 -12.23
N THR A 49 12.21 2.00 -12.58
CA THR A 49 13.33 1.16 -12.09
C THR A 49 14.51 1.13 -13.05
N GLU A 50 14.51 2.02 -14.04
CA GLU A 50 15.64 2.31 -14.90
C GLU A 50 15.61 3.76 -15.37
N THR A 51 16.79 4.31 -15.66
CA THR A 51 16.93 5.64 -16.26
C THR A 51 16.74 5.60 -17.78
N PRO A 52 16.48 6.73 -18.45
CA PRO A 52 16.43 6.79 -19.91
C PRO A 52 17.70 6.27 -20.58
N GLU A 53 18.89 6.54 -20.01
CA GLU A 53 20.16 6.05 -20.55
C GLU A 53 20.27 4.52 -20.44
N GLN A 54 19.83 3.95 -19.32
CA GLN A 54 19.80 2.50 -19.12
C GLN A 54 18.82 1.81 -20.09
N MET A 55 17.64 2.42 -20.30
CA MET A 55 16.68 1.97 -21.30
C MET A 55 17.29 2.00 -22.71
N GLU A 56 18.01 3.08 -23.08
CA GLU A 56 18.67 3.17 -24.38
C GLU A 56 19.75 2.09 -24.59
N ILE A 57 20.57 1.83 -23.58
CA ILE A 57 21.59 0.77 -23.62
C ILE A 57 20.91 -0.59 -23.78
N SER A 58 19.88 -0.87 -22.98
CA SER A 58 19.09 -2.11 -23.06
C SER A 58 18.47 -2.28 -24.45
N TRP A 59 17.92 -1.22 -25.03
CA TRP A 59 17.37 -1.21 -26.38
C TRP A 59 18.41 -1.56 -27.44
N LYS A 60 19.56 -0.88 -27.42
CA LYS A 60 20.65 -1.06 -28.38
C LYS A 60 21.31 -2.43 -28.27
N VAL A 61 21.49 -2.95 -27.05
CA VAL A 61 22.22 -4.20 -26.78
C VAL A 61 21.32 -5.43 -26.89
N LYS A 62 20.08 -5.37 -26.38
CA LYS A 62 19.18 -6.53 -26.29
C LYS A 62 18.11 -6.56 -27.39
N GLY A 63 18.05 -5.55 -28.25
CA GLY A 63 17.04 -5.46 -29.31
C GLY A 63 15.61 -5.37 -28.77
N SER A 64 15.43 -4.80 -27.56
CA SER A 64 14.11 -4.68 -26.93
C SER A 64 13.12 -3.97 -27.85
N LYS A 65 11.88 -4.44 -27.93
CA LYS A 65 10.83 -3.73 -28.70
C LYS A 65 10.23 -2.55 -27.93
N GLN A 66 10.49 -2.44 -26.63
CA GLN A 66 9.89 -1.43 -25.77
C GLN A 66 10.83 -0.22 -25.62
N LYS A 67 10.41 0.93 -26.14
CA LYS A 67 11.08 2.23 -26.01
C LYS A 67 10.56 3.03 -24.81
N VAL A 68 10.28 2.34 -23.71
CA VAL A 68 9.77 2.94 -22.48
C VAL A 68 10.59 2.43 -21.32
N VAL A 69 10.86 3.31 -20.35
CA VAL A 69 11.50 2.90 -19.11
C VAL A 69 10.62 1.91 -18.34
N ARG A 70 11.25 0.88 -17.81
CA ARG A 70 10.65 -0.15 -16.96
C ARG A 70 10.07 0.48 -15.68
N ARG A 71 8.90 -0.02 -15.31
CA ARG A 71 8.17 0.40 -14.11
C ARG A 71 7.73 -0.82 -13.32
N GLU A 72 7.87 -0.75 -12.00
CA GLU A 72 7.54 -1.84 -11.10
C GLU A 72 6.82 -1.31 -9.86
N ILE A 73 5.98 -2.14 -9.23
CA ILE A 73 5.37 -1.80 -7.95
C ILE A 73 6.46 -1.91 -6.87
N CYS A 74 6.84 -0.78 -6.30
CA CYS A 74 7.89 -0.71 -5.28
C CYS A 74 7.32 -0.71 -3.85
N ALA A 75 6.07 -0.26 -3.67
CA ALA A 75 5.41 -0.28 -2.37
C ALA A 75 3.87 -0.36 -2.49
N VAL A 76 3.24 -0.83 -1.41
CA VAL A 76 1.78 -0.78 -1.22
C VAL A 76 1.50 -0.10 0.11
N VAL A 77 0.81 1.04 0.05
CA VAL A 77 0.51 1.86 1.22
C VAL A 77 -0.98 1.76 1.56
N THR A 78 -1.26 1.54 2.83
CA THR A 78 -2.61 1.46 3.42
C THR A 78 -2.64 2.26 4.71
N LYS A 79 -3.83 2.52 5.27
CA LYS A 79 -3.95 3.17 6.58
C LYS A 79 -3.07 2.52 7.66
N GLY A 80 -2.99 1.19 7.67
CA GLY A 80 -2.25 0.42 8.68
C GLY A 80 -0.76 0.22 8.38
N THR A 81 -0.24 0.66 7.22
CA THR A 81 1.17 0.52 6.83
C THR A 81 1.88 1.87 6.63
N LEU A 82 1.28 2.96 7.12
CA LEU A 82 1.91 4.29 7.09
C LEU A 82 3.04 4.35 8.13
N THR A 83 4.27 4.63 7.66
CA THR A 83 5.48 4.62 8.50
C THR A 83 6.05 6.00 8.82
N ASP A 84 5.57 7.07 8.19
CA ASP A 84 6.24 8.37 8.26
C ASP A 84 5.87 9.18 9.52
N GLY A 85 6.90 9.50 10.32
CA GLY A 85 6.77 9.98 11.70
C GLY A 85 6.34 11.45 11.85
N GLU A 86 6.66 12.32 10.89
CA GLU A 86 6.23 13.73 10.95
C GLU A 86 4.70 13.85 10.84
N LEU A 87 4.05 12.92 10.13
CA LEU A 87 2.64 12.96 9.78
C LEU A 87 1.74 12.22 10.79
N LEU A 88 2.26 11.18 11.45
CA LEU A 88 1.60 10.51 12.59
C LEU A 88 1.47 11.42 13.81
N SER A 89 2.39 12.40 13.96
CA SER A 89 2.34 13.39 15.05
C SER A 89 1.05 14.22 15.06
N ALA A 90 0.39 14.37 13.90
CA ALA A 90 -0.86 15.12 13.75
C ALA A 90 -2.12 14.30 14.04
N ASN A 91 -2.04 12.96 14.09
CA ASN A 91 -3.20 12.12 14.43
C ASN A 91 -2.74 10.80 15.09
N PRO A 92 -2.79 10.70 16.43
CA PRO A 92 -2.18 9.62 17.22
C PRO A 92 -2.94 8.27 17.20
N GLU A 93 -3.82 8.03 16.22
CA GLU A 93 -4.41 6.70 16.03
C GLU A 93 -3.30 5.71 15.66
N ALA A 94 -2.98 4.79 16.56
CA ALA A 94 -1.98 3.77 16.32
C ALA A 94 -2.40 2.85 15.15
N PRO A 95 -1.56 2.69 14.10
CA PRO A 95 -1.87 1.86 12.95
C PRO A 95 -1.64 0.38 13.28
N PHE A 96 -2.61 -0.25 13.94
CA PHE A 96 -2.60 -1.69 14.15
C PHE A 96 -3.08 -2.45 12.92
N LEU A 97 -2.34 -3.48 12.55
CA LEU A 97 -2.77 -4.52 11.60
C LEU A 97 -3.05 -5.80 12.38
N MET A 98 -4.22 -6.39 12.14
CA MET A 98 -4.61 -7.66 12.76
C MET A 98 -4.82 -8.73 11.70
N ALA A 99 -4.20 -9.89 11.90
CA ALA A 99 -4.51 -11.12 11.19
C ALA A 99 -5.23 -12.08 12.15
N LEU A 100 -6.35 -12.65 11.68
CA LEU A 100 -7.16 -13.61 12.41
C LEU A 100 -7.17 -14.93 11.64
N THR A 101 -6.95 -16.05 12.34
CA THR A 101 -7.13 -17.41 11.81
C THR A 101 -8.02 -18.21 12.74
N GLU A 102 -8.83 -19.11 12.18
CA GLU A 102 -9.71 -20.03 12.92
C GLU A 102 -9.28 -21.46 12.61
N CYS A 103 -9.14 -22.28 13.65
CA CYS A 103 -8.86 -23.71 13.56
C CYS A 103 -9.96 -24.49 14.28
N TYR A 104 -10.47 -25.52 13.60
CA TYR A 104 -11.49 -26.41 14.13
C TYR A 104 -10.84 -27.73 14.54
N LYS A 105 -11.03 -28.15 15.79
CA LYS A 105 -10.57 -29.47 16.27
C LYS A 105 -11.78 -30.34 16.58
N ASP A 106 -12.04 -31.31 15.71
CA ASP A 106 -12.94 -32.42 16.01
C ASP A 106 -12.23 -33.38 16.98
N HIS A 107 -12.79 -33.53 18.17
CA HIS A 107 -12.38 -34.57 19.10
C HIS A 107 -13.52 -35.57 19.22
N PRO A 108 -13.32 -36.88 18.98
CA PRO A 108 -14.40 -37.87 18.89
C PRO A 108 -15.15 -38.12 20.21
N ASN A 109 -14.87 -37.37 21.29
CA ASN A 109 -15.46 -37.58 22.61
C ASN A 109 -15.65 -36.30 23.46
N THR A 110 -15.41 -35.10 22.91
CA THR A 110 -15.67 -33.83 23.62
C THR A 110 -16.29 -32.80 22.67
N ASN A 111 -17.07 -31.87 23.20
CA ASN A 111 -17.65 -30.76 22.44
C ASN A 111 -16.62 -30.14 21.49
N SER A 112 -17.02 -29.95 20.23
CA SER A 112 -16.21 -29.31 19.20
C SER A 112 -15.64 -27.98 19.69
N LYS A 113 -14.31 -27.85 19.77
CA LYS A 113 -13.65 -26.62 20.22
C LYS A 113 -13.10 -25.86 19.02
N ARG A 114 -13.46 -24.57 18.93
CA ARG A 114 -12.87 -23.63 17.98
C ARG A 114 -11.63 -23.00 18.63
N ILE A 115 -10.60 -22.75 17.85
CA ILE A 115 -9.38 -22.10 18.32
C ILE A 115 -9.10 -20.93 17.38
N TYR A 116 -8.91 -19.73 17.94
CA TYR A 116 -8.54 -18.55 17.16
C TYR A 116 -7.07 -18.22 17.39
N GLY A 117 -6.36 -17.93 16.30
CA GLY A 117 -5.03 -17.34 16.33
C GLY A 117 -5.14 -15.87 15.94
N VAL A 118 -4.62 -14.98 16.78
CA VAL A 118 -4.59 -13.54 16.50
C VAL A 118 -3.13 -13.09 16.44
N CYS A 119 -2.78 -12.35 15.40
CA CYS A 119 -1.50 -11.65 15.28
C CYS A 119 -1.80 -10.17 15.10
N VAL A 120 -1.34 -9.34 16.03
CA VAL A 120 -1.45 -7.88 15.94
C VAL A 120 -0.06 -7.29 15.78
N VAL A 121 0.11 -6.43 14.78
CA VAL A 121 1.36 -5.73 14.51
C VAL A 121 1.09 -4.23 14.57
N ASP A 122 1.91 -3.53 15.35
CA ASP A 122 2.03 -2.09 15.25
C ASP A 122 3.18 -1.76 14.30
N PHE A 123 2.85 -1.12 13.17
CA PHE A 123 3.82 -0.80 12.14
C PHE A 123 4.72 0.38 12.50
N TRP A 124 4.40 1.11 13.57
CA TRP A 124 5.22 2.24 14.05
C TRP A 124 6.28 1.83 15.07
N THR A 125 5.98 0.88 15.96
CA THR A 125 6.91 0.49 17.03
C THR A 125 7.76 -0.74 16.71
N GLU A 126 7.54 -1.43 15.59
CA GLU A 126 8.17 -2.71 15.23
C GLU A 126 7.83 -3.88 16.19
N TRP A 127 6.93 -3.71 17.16
CA TRP A 127 6.53 -4.79 18.08
C TRP A 127 5.38 -5.63 17.51
N MET A 128 5.61 -6.94 17.39
CA MET A 128 4.58 -7.93 17.11
C MET A 128 4.00 -8.44 18.44
N ILE A 129 2.70 -8.23 18.68
CA ILE A 129 1.98 -8.87 19.78
C ILE A 129 1.25 -10.07 19.19
N SER A 130 1.80 -11.27 19.42
CA SER A 130 1.10 -12.53 19.16
C SER A 130 0.49 -13.03 20.46
N GLU A 131 -0.82 -12.87 20.63
CA GLU A 131 -1.56 -13.53 21.71
C GLU A 131 -2.35 -14.71 21.11
N ILE A 132 -1.95 -15.93 21.43
CA ILE A 132 -2.72 -17.13 21.11
C ILE A 132 -3.76 -17.30 22.22
N SER A 133 -4.93 -16.71 22.03
CA SER A 133 -6.06 -16.86 22.96
C SER A 133 -6.85 -18.13 22.66
N PHE A 134 -6.91 -19.04 23.63
CA PHE A 134 -7.84 -20.18 23.62
C PHE A 134 -9.19 -19.72 24.17
N LEU A 135 -10.19 -19.55 23.30
CA LEU A 135 -11.60 -19.51 23.72
C LEU A 135 -12.20 -20.90 23.49
#